data_AF-A0A0Q8J6J0-F1
#
_entry.id   AF-A0A0Q8J6J0-F1
#
_cell.length_a   1.000
_cell.length_b   1.000
_cell.length_c   1.000
_cell.angle_alpha   90.00
_cell.angle_beta   90.00
_cell.angle_gamma   90.00
#
_symmetry.space_group_name_H-M   'P 1'
#
loop_
_entity.id
_entity.type
_entity.pdbx_description
1 polymer ?
#
loop_
_entity_poly.entity_id
_entity_poly.type
_entity_poly.pdbx_seq_one_letter_code
_entity_poly.pdbx_strand_id
1 'polypeptide(L)' 'MRSIRHKTLFAAAFVFAAGFASTASAGSCIECMDIYNACMTATGGDYGVCAHQHNLCAAPQNCPLMPEIIID' A
#
# COMPACT_ATOMS: atom_id res chain seq x y z
N MET A 1 11.14 -44.81 -37.04
CA MET A 1 12.33 -44.77 -36.16
C MET A 1 13.00 -43.42 -36.42
N ARG A 2 13.19 -42.48 -35.50
CA ARG A 2 13.46 -42.52 -34.07
C ARG A 2 12.93 -41.19 -33.48
N SER A 3 12.04 -41.32 -32.50
CA SER A 3 11.55 -40.25 -31.63
C SER A 3 12.74 -39.57 -30.95
N ILE A 4 12.99 -38.30 -31.27
CA ILE A 4 13.86 -37.43 -30.46
C ILE A 4 12.93 -36.62 -29.57
N ARG A 5 12.88 -37.10 -28.33
CA ARG A 5 12.02 -36.68 -27.25
C ARG A 5 12.31 -35.23 -26.82
N HIS A 6 11.24 -34.44 -26.75
CA HIS A 6 10.85 -33.64 -25.58
C HIS A 6 11.99 -33.24 -24.62
N LYS A 7 12.77 -32.19 -24.90
CA LYS A 7 13.65 -31.55 -23.90
C LYS A 7 13.91 -30.06 -24.16
N THR A 8 12.90 -29.26 -24.52
CA THR A 8 13.04 -27.79 -24.48
C THR A 8 11.69 -27.10 -24.21
N LEU A 9 10.93 -27.62 -23.25
CA LEU A 9 9.97 -26.78 -22.52
C LEU A 9 10.69 -26.34 -21.24
N PHE A 10 10.38 -25.14 -20.74
CA PHE A 10 10.98 -24.47 -19.56
C PHE A 10 12.18 -23.55 -19.84
N ALA A 11 12.00 -22.52 -20.66
CA ALA A 11 12.81 -21.30 -20.53
C ALA A 11 12.04 -20.03 -20.96
N ALA A 12 10.75 -19.96 -20.66
CA ALA A 12 9.92 -18.80 -20.96
C ALA A 12 9.02 -18.45 -19.77
N ALA A 13 9.63 -18.06 -18.65
CA ALA A 13 8.89 -17.49 -17.52
C ALA A 13 9.83 -16.79 -16.52
N PHE A 14 10.59 -15.80 -16.97
CA PHE A 14 10.99 -14.69 -16.08
C PHE A 14 10.64 -13.39 -16.79
N VAL A 15 9.33 -13.24 -16.98
CA VAL A 15 8.70 -12.01 -17.44
C VAL A 15 8.76 -11.03 -16.27
N PHE A 16 9.49 -9.93 -16.49
CA PHE A 16 9.23 -8.60 -15.95
C PHE A 16 8.63 -8.54 -14.53
N ALA A 17 9.48 -8.62 -13.51
CA ALA A 17 9.14 -8.22 -12.14
C ALA A 17 10.00 -7.04 -11.65
N ALA A 18 10.42 -6.17 -12.58
CA ALA A 18 11.05 -4.87 -12.27
C ALA A 18 10.19 -3.75 -12.87
N GLY A 19 8.89 -3.80 -12.63
CA GLY A 19 7.96 -2.73 -12.97
C GLY A 19 7.25 -2.29 -11.69
N PHE A 20 7.34 -1.00 -11.39
CA PHE A 20 6.53 -0.24 -10.41
C PHE A 20 6.92 -0.37 -8.92
N ALA A 21 8.09 0.17 -8.56
CA ALA A 21 8.33 0.66 -7.19
C ALA A 21 8.56 2.18 -7.17
N SER A 22 8.03 2.92 -8.14
CA SER A 22 8.24 4.36 -8.26
C SER A 22 6.97 5.10 -8.67
N THR A 23 5.90 4.87 -7.90
CA THR A 23 4.79 5.83 -7.76
C THR A 23 4.43 5.94 -6.28
N ALA A 24 5.43 6.03 -5.41
CA ALA A 24 5.27 6.16 -3.95
C ALA A 24 4.92 7.58 -3.48
N SER A 25 4.50 8.47 -4.38
CA SER A 25 4.34 9.90 -4.05
C SER A 25 3.01 10.52 -4.47
N ALA A 26 2.06 9.72 -4.96
CA ALA A 26 0.70 10.17 -5.24
C ALA A 26 -0.39 9.17 -4.80
N GLY A 27 -0.13 7.85 -4.83
CA GLY A 27 -1.01 6.84 -4.25
C GLY A 27 -0.94 6.78 -2.72
N SER A 28 0.21 7.13 -2.16
CA SER A 28 0.49 6.92 -0.74
C SER A 28 -0.36 7.77 0.20
N CYS A 29 -0.74 9.00 -0.19
CA CYS A 29 -1.64 9.82 0.62
C CYS A 29 -3.07 9.26 0.64
N ILE A 30 -3.54 8.69 -0.47
CA ILE A 30 -4.89 8.10 -0.54
C ILE A 30 -4.94 6.81 0.27
N GLU A 31 -3.88 6.01 0.26
CA GLU A 31 -3.76 4.84 1.15
C GLU A 31 -3.80 5.24 2.63
N CYS A 32 -3.15 6.34 3.03
CA CYS A 32 -3.25 6.84 4.40
C CYS A 32 -4.68 7.29 4.76
N MET A 33 -5.42 7.86 3.80
CA MET A 33 -6.83 8.19 3.98
C MET A 33 -7.72 6.95 4.06
N ASP A 34 -7.38 5.86 3.39
CA ASP A 34 -8.08 4.58 3.52
C ASP A 34 -7.91 4.01 4.94
N ILE A 35 -6.70 4.08 5.51
CA ILE A 35 -6.43 3.70 6.91
C ILE A 35 -7.30 4.52 7.88
N TYR A 36 -7.41 5.83 7.66
CA TYR A 36 -8.28 6.69 8.45
C TYR A 36 -9.75 6.25 8.37
N ASN A 37 -10.27 6.03 7.16
CA ASN A 37 -11.66 5.63 6.94
C ASN A 37 -11.96 4.25 7.52
N ALA A 38 -11.04 3.30 7.37
CA ALA A 38 -11.13 1.96 7.96
C ALA A 38 -11.17 2.03 9.49
N CYS A 39 -10.36 2.91 10.10
CA CYS A 39 -10.38 3.14 11.53
C CYS A 39 -11.69 3.78 12.01
N MET A 40 -12.22 4.77 11.28
CA MET A 40 -13.50 5.41 11.58
C MET A 40 -14.72 4.48 11.40
N THR A 41 -14.64 3.50 10.50
CA THR A 41 -15.69 2.49 10.31
C THR A 41 -15.61 1.33 11.29
N ALA A 42 -14.51 1.20 12.04
CA ALA A 42 -14.42 0.24 13.12
C ALA A 42 -15.33 0.63 14.29
N THR A 43 -15.98 -0.36 14.93
CA THR A 43 -16.80 -0.14 16.12
C THR A 43 -15.92 0.39 17.25
N GLY A 44 -16.08 1.66 17.62
CA GLY A 44 -15.21 2.35 18.59
C GLY A 44 -14.06 3.13 17.95
N GLY A 45 -14.15 3.45 16.66
CA GLY A 45 -13.23 4.34 15.96
C GLY A 45 -13.16 5.71 16.63
N ASP A 46 -12.05 5.96 17.33
CA ASP A 46 -11.80 7.21 18.04
C ASP A 46 -11.05 8.17 17.12
N TYR A 47 -11.58 9.37 16.92
CA TYR A 47 -11.06 10.31 15.92
C TYR A 47 -9.57 10.62 16.16
N GLY A 48 -9.14 10.78 17.42
CA GLY A 48 -7.74 11.02 17.77
C GLY A 48 -6.83 9.85 17.38
N VAL A 49 -7.27 8.61 17.63
CA VAL A 49 -6.51 7.39 17.30
C VAL A 49 -6.44 7.16 15.79
N CYS A 50 -7.52 7.45 15.07
CA CYS A 50 -7.57 7.33 13.62
C CYS A 50 -6.74 8.42 12.93
N ALA A 51 -6.80 9.65 13.42
CA ALA A 51 -5.95 10.75 12.95
C ALA A 51 -4.46 10.46 13.21
N HIS A 52 -4.12 9.86 14.35
CA HIS A 52 -2.75 9.43 14.66
C HIS A 52 -2.22 8.39 13.66
N GLN A 53 -2.99 7.33 13.40
CA GLN A 53 -2.62 6.29 12.42
C GLN A 53 -2.47 6.84 11.00
N HIS A 54 -3.35 7.76 10.60
CA HIS A 54 -3.22 8.49 9.36
C HIS A 54 -1.91 9.29 9.31
N ASN A 55 -1.59 10.04 10.37
CA ASN A 55 -0.40 10.90 10.44
C ASN A 55 0.90 10.08 10.40
N LEU A 56 0.93 8.89 11.00
CA LEU A 56 2.07 7.97 10.90
C LEU A 56 2.34 7.52 9.46
N CYS A 57 1.29 7.35 8.66
CA CYS A 57 1.40 7.03 7.24
C CYS A 57 1.72 8.28 6.39
N ALA A 58 1.10 9.41 6.70
CA ALA A 58 1.18 10.65 5.94
C ALA A 58 2.51 11.42 6.15
N ALA A 59 3.11 11.35 7.35
CA ALA A 59 4.34 12.05 7.70
C ALA A 59 5.56 11.68 6.82
N PRO A 60 5.92 10.39 6.62
CA PRO A 60 7.04 10.03 5.74
C PRO A 60 6.77 10.33 4.26
N GLN A 61 5.49 10.48 3.89
CA GLN A 61 5.04 10.72 2.51
C GLN A 61 4.83 12.21 2.19
N ASN A 62 5.08 13.11 3.15
CA ASN A 62 4.83 14.55 3.03
C ASN A 62 3.37 14.86 2.60
N CYS A 63 2.42 14.07 3.09
CA CYS A 63 0.99 14.24 2.86
C CYS A 63 0.40 15.25 3.86
N PRO A 64 -0.77 15.85 3.58
CA PRO A 64 -1.46 16.71 4.54
C PRO A 64 -1.81 15.90 5.79
N LEU A 65 -1.43 16.42 6.97
CA LEU A 65 -1.70 15.80 8.26
C LEU A 65 -3.10 16.18 8.76
N MET A 66 -3.73 15.26 9.48
CA MET A 66 -5.04 15.47 10.11
C MET A 66 -4.82 16.05 11.52
N PRO A 67 -5.59 17.06 11.96
CA PRO A 67 -5.47 17.57 13.32
C PRO A 67 -5.93 16.51 14.32
N GLU A 68 -5.01 16.03 15.16
CA GLU A 68 -5.37 15.23 16.34
C GLU A 68 -6.00 16.18 17.37
N ILE A 69 -7.33 16.23 17.43
CA ILE A 69 -8.04 16.97 18.51
C ILE A 69 -7.82 16.20 19.80
N ILE A 70 -6.75 16.54 20.51
CA ILE A 70 -6.53 16.16 21.89
C ILE A 70 -7.42 17.13 22.69
N ILE A 71 -8.59 16.67 23.11
CA ILE A 71 -9.35 17.39 24.14
C ILE A 71 -8.61 17.11 25.45
N ASP A 72 -7.71 18.02 25.82
CA ASP A 72 -7.20 18.19 27.18
C ASP A 72 -8.30 18.78 28.08
#